data_AF-A0A939XAR4-F1
#
_entry.id   AF-A0A939XAR4-F1
#
_cell.length_a   1.000
_cell.length_b   1.000
_cell.length_c   1.000
_cell.angle_alpha   90.00
_cell.angle_beta   90.00
_cell.angle_gamma   90.00
#
_symmetry.space_group_name_H-M   'P 1'
#
loop_
_entity.id
_entity.type
_entity.pdbx_description
1 polymer ?
#
loop_
_entity_poly.entity_id
_entity_poly.type
_entity_poly.pdbx_seq_one_letter_code
_entity_poly.pdbx_strand_id
1 'polypeptide(L)'
;MTPNRFNIGRIAILVALAFAFLSLSSCREENYLANESRSLMLYQKNNTNGNLLALAKAQAETIGRAKKVKDLQPGACADYAVSLAKLGLVEDANKWFNKERTLYPASSKFVDAMKAKYVGSLAADTVSQPSSLKTDEKLLASFMFNDADDSLEPILPDVSDEFADDPAAIEVDVSQNPEMSAKEVAALERGKNAKTDEERAMSAEERAKAKKQAQKEKEKAKKQAAKEKEKAKKQAQKEKEAARKQAQKEKEAARKQAAAEKAAAKEKTAREKEEARAKAAEERQRQREAAALERERERAERAAAKKKN
;
A
#
# COMPACT_ATOMS: atom_id res chain seq x y z
N MET A 1 53.04 -23.92 26.91
CA MET A 1 51.65 -23.44 26.99
C MET A 1 50.95 -23.77 25.67
N THR A 2 50.29 -24.92 25.59
CA THR A 2 49.49 -25.30 24.43
C THR A 2 48.12 -24.63 24.55
N PRO A 3 47.68 -23.85 23.54
CA PRO A 3 46.37 -23.21 23.61
C PRO A 3 45.27 -24.26 23.60
N ASN A 4 44.35 -24.14 24.55
CA ASN A 4 43.20 -25.01 24.77
C ASN A 4 42.31 -25.09 23.50
N ARG A 5 42.58 -26.09 22.65
CA ARG A 5 41.83 -26.34 21.41
C ARG A 5 40.35 -26.68 21.64
N PHE A 6 39.96 -27.00 22.88
CA PHE A 6 38.59 -27.37 23.24
C PHE A 6 37.59 -26.19 23.24
N ASN A 7 38.04 -24.95 23.38
CA ASN A 7 37.12 -23.79 23.47
C ASN A 7 36.76 -23.18 22.11
N ILE A 8 37.60 -23.35 21.09
CA ILE A 8 37.39 -22.72 19.77
C ILE A 8 36.18 -23.35 19.06
N GLY A 9 36.01 -24.67 19.14
CA GLY A 9 34.88 -25.37 18.52
C GLY A 9 33.52 -24.97 19.10
N ARG A 10 33.44 -24.81 20.43
CA ARG A 10 32.19 -24.39 21.10
C ARG A 10 31.80 -22.94 20.75
N ILE A 11 32.79 -22.04 20.68
CA ILE A 11 32.55 -20.65 20.28
C ILE A 11 32.08 -20.59 18.82
N ALA A 12 32.69 -21.36 17.92
CA ALA A 12 32.26 -21.40 16.52
C ALA A 12 30.81 -21.89 16.35
N ILE A 13 30.41 -22.92 17.11
CA ILE A 13 29.03 -23.44 17.10
C ILE A 13 28.05 -22.39 17.63
N LEU A 14 28.37 -21.70 18.73
CA LEU A 14 27.51 -20.66 19.28
C LEU A 14 27.35 -19.46 18.33
N VAL A 15 28.43 -19.07 17.65
CA VAL A 15 28.37 -18.00 16.64
C VAL A 15 27.53 -18.43 15.43
N ALA A 16 27.68 -19.68 14.96
CA ALA A 16 26.88 -20.20 13.86
C ALA A 16 25.38 -20.27 14.21
N LEU A 17 25.04 -20.71 15.43
CA LEU A 17 23.67 -20.73 15.93
C LEU A 17 23.09 -19.32 16.07
N ALA A 18 23.86 -18.36 16.59
CA ALA A 18 23.45 -16.96 16.66
C ALA A 18 23.20 -16.38 15.25
N PHE A 19 24.06 -16.70 14.28
CA PHE A 19 23.91 -16.22 12.90
C PHE A 19 22.71 -16.85 12.19
N ALA A 20 22.41 -18.13 12.47
CA ALA A 20 21.21 -18.79 11.97
C ALA A 20 19.94 -18.15 12.59
N PHE A 21 19.96 -17.85 13.89
CA PHE A 21 18.83 -17.21 14.59
C PHE A 21 18.58 -15.78 14.11
N LEU A 22 19.64 -15.00 13.86
CA LEU A 22 19.52 -13.66 13.26
C LEU A 22 19.00 -13.74 11.82
N SER A 23 19.49 -14.68 11.00
CA SER A 23 19.01 -14.86 9.62
C SER A 23 17.53 -15.25 9.56
N LEU A 24 17.07 -16.14 10.46
CA LEU A 24 15.65 -16.54 10.53
C LEU A 24 14.72 -15.41 10.99
N SER A 25 15.24 -14.47 11.80
CA SER A 25 14.45 -13.34 12.30
C SER A 25 14.21 -12.29 11.20
N SER A 26 15.22 -12.01 10.37
CA SER A 26 15.11 -11.02 9.29
C SER A 26 14.19 -11.47 8.14
N CYS A 27 14.16 -12.77 7.82
CA CYS A 27 13.25 -13.29 6.78
C CYS A 27 11.77 -13.23 7.19
N ARG A 28 11.47 -13.08 8.48
CA ARG A 28 10.08 -13.13 8.94
C ARG A 28 9.33 -11.85 8.60
N GLU A 29 9.96 -10.68 8.75
CA GLU A 29 9.34 -9.38 8.45
C GLU A 29 9.05 -9.18 6.96
N GLU A 30 9.95 -9.59 6.06
CA GLU A 30 9.77 -9.45 4.61
C GLU A 30 8.58 -10.26 4.07
N ASN A 31 8.27 -11.40 4.69
CA ASN A 31 7.18 -12.26 4.24
C ASN A 31 5.79 -11.64 4.43
N TYR A 32 5.60 -10.69 5.35
CA TYR A 32 4.27 -10.11 5.62
C TYR A 32 3.89 -9.05 4.61
N LEU A 33 4.80 -8.11 4.34
CA LEU A 33 4.62 -7.13 3.28
C LEU A 33 4.46 -7.83 1.93
N ALA A 34 5.18 -8.94 1.72
CA ALA A 34 5.00 -9.78 0.54
C ALA A 34 3.61 -10.43 0.50
N ASN A 35 3.08 -10.93 1.63
CA ASN A 35 1.76 -11.56 1.69
C ASN A 35 0.64 -10.55 1.42
N GLU A 36 0.68 -9.38 2.07
CA GLU A 36 -0.27 -8.29 1.83
C GLU A 36 -0.23 -7.82 0.37
N SER A 37 0.97 -7.59 -0.18
CA SER A 37 1.16 -7.21 -1.58
C SER A 37 0.62 -8.28 -2.54
N ARG A 38 0.81 -9.57 -2.22
CA ARG A 38 0.31 -10.69 -3.02
C ARG A 38 -1.21 -10.76 -2.99
N SER A 39 -1.82 -10.66 -1.81
CA SER A 39 -3.28 -10.63 -1.67
C SER A 39 -3.90 -9.44 -2.39
N LEU A 40 -3.25 -8.28 -2.33
CA LEU A 40 -3.67 -7.08 -3.04
C LEU A 40 -3.60 -7.28 -4.56
N MET A 41 -2.51 -7.84 -5.08
CA MET A 41 -2.40 -8.17 -6.50
C MET A 41 -3.44 -9.19 -6.96
N LEU A 42 -3.72 -10.21 -6.15
CA LEU A 42 -4.76 -11.20 -6.47
C LEU A 42 -6.15 -10.56 -6.53
N TYR A 43 -6.46 -9.67 -5.58
CA TYR A 43 -7.70 -8.90 -5.57
C TYR A 43 -7.81 -7.96 -6.78
N GLN A 44 -6.74 -7.26 -7.14
CA GLN A 44 -6.72 -6.37 -8.32
C GLN A 44 -6.88 -7.14 -9.63
N LYS A 45 -6.30 -8.34 -9.72
CA LYS A 45 -6.44 -9.20 -10.90
C LYS A 45 -7.85 -9.76 -11.01
N ASN A 46 -8.38 -10.28 -9.91
CA ASN A 46 -9.68 -10.93 -9.81
C ASN A 46 -10.43 -10.42 -8.58
N ASN A 47 -11.39 -9.50 -8.78
CA ASN A 47 -12.18 -8.89 -7.71
C ASN A 47 -13.32 -9.82 -7.24
N THR A 48 -12.96 -10.93 -6.60
CA THR A 48 -13.91 -11.87 -5.98
C THR A 48 -14.00 -11.63 -4.47
N ASN A 49 -15.13 -11.98 -3.86
CA ASN A 49 -15.30 -11.88 -2.41
C ASN A 49 -14.26 -12.71 -1.64
N GLY A 50 -13.88 -13.88 -2.16
CA GLY A 50 -12.81 -14.70 -1.57
C GLY A 50 -11.44 -14.00 -1.56
N ASN A 51 -11.08 -13.33 -2.66
CA ASN A 51 -9.83 -12.57 -2.73
C ASN A 51 -9.87 -11.31 -1.85
N LEU A 52 -11.03 -10.65 -1.75
CA LEU A 52 -11.23 -9.53 -0.85
C LEU A 52 -11.10 -9.95 0.62
N LEU A 53 -11.66 -11.10 0.99
CA LEU A 53 -11.53 -11.66 2.33
C LEU A 53 -10.07 -12.03 2.64
N ALA A 54 -9.35 -12.61 1.69
CA ALA A 54 -7.92 -12.89 1.84
C ALA A 54 -7.09 -11.62 2.04
N LEU A 55 -7.41 -10.54 1.30
CA LEU A 55 -6.79 -9.23 1.49
C LEU A 55 -7.09 -8.65 2.88
N ALA A 56 -8.36 -8.69 3.30
CA ALA A 56 -8.77 -8.22 4.62
C ALA A 56 -8.04 -9.00 5.75
N LYS A 57 -7.92 -10.33 5.63
CA LYS A 57 -7.17 -11.16 6.58
C LYS A 57 -5.68 -10.78 6.64
N ALA A 58 -5.05 -10.56 5.49
CA ALA A 58 -3.64 -10.14 5.44
C ALA A 58 -3.44 -8.77 6.12
N GLN A 59 -4.31 -7.80 5.83
CA GLN A 59 -4.27 -6.47 6.46
C GLN A 59 -4.50 -6.54 7.97
N ALA A 60 -5.47 -7.35 8.43
CA ALA A 60 -5.72 -7.57 9.85
C ALA A 60 -4.50 -8.15 10.58
N GLU A 61 -3.78 -9.09 9.93
CA GLU A 61 -2.55 -9.67 10.47
C GLU A 61 -1.44 -8.61 10.58
N THR A 62 -1.25 -7.79 9.55
CA THR A 62 -0.29 -6.67 9.57
C THR A 62 -0.58 -5.73 10.74
N ILE A 63 -1.85 -5.34 10.95
CA ILE A 63 -2.25 -4.47 12.06
C ILE A 63 -2.07 -5.16 13.42
N GLY A 64 -2.46 -6.43 13.56
CA GLY A 64 -2.38 -7.19 14.81
C GLY A 64 -0.95 -7.41 15.31
N ARG A 65 0.04 -7.41 14.42
CA ARG A 65 1.46 -7.55 14.77
C ARG A 65 2.08 -6.24 15.27
N ALA A 66 1.50 -5.09 14.96
CA ALA A 66 2.02 -3.79 15.39
C ALA A 66 1.89 -3.65 16.92
N LYS A 67 2.99 -3.81 17.65
CA LYS A 67 3.02 -3.68 19.12
C LYS A 67 2.88 -2.23 19.58
N LYS A 68 3.28 -1.28 18.75
CA LYS A 68 3.23 0.16 19.04
C LYS A 68 2.62 0.89 17.85
N VAL A 69 1.95 2.01 18.13
CA VAL A 69 1.33 2.87 17.10
C VAL A 69 2.35 3.27 16.04
N LYS A 70 3.56 3.65 16.45
CA LYS A 70 4.64 4.07 15.54
C LYS A 70 5.12 3.00 14.56
N ASP A 71 4.83 1.72 14.82
CA ASP A 71 5.23 0.60 13.97
C ASP A 71 4.14 0.32 12.89
N LEU A 72 2.96 0.92 13.04
CA LEU A 72 1.88 0.82 12.08
C LEU A 72 2.06 1.88 10.99
N GLN A 73 1.86 1.54 9.72
CA GLN A 73 1.93 2.54 8.65
C GLN A 73 0.66 3.41 8.65
N PRO A 74 0.78 4.74 8.45
CA PRO A 74 -0.39 5.59 8.20
C PRO A 74 -1.20 5.06 7.02
N GLY A 75 -2.51 4.94 7.18
CA GLY A 75 -3.42 4.39 6.18
C GLY A 75 -3.73 2.90 6.35
N ALA A 76 -2.95 2.14 7.11
CA ALA A 76 -3.16 0.69 7.26
C ALA A 76 -4.54 0.35 7.85
N CYS A 77 -5.02 1.10 8.85
CA CYS A 77 -6.37 0.89 9.39
C CYS A 77 -7.46 1.34 8.42
N ALA A 78 -7.21 2.39 7.61
CA ALA A 78 -8.15 2.82 6.58
C ALA A 78 -8.28 1.78 5.46
N ASP A 79 -7.17 1.21 4.98
CA ASP A 79 -7.21 0.20 3.92
C ASP A 79 -7.94 -1.06 4.38
N TYR A 80 -7.71 -1.49 5.62
CA TYR A 80 -8.47 -2.58 6.22
C TYR A 80 -9.96 -2.25 6.36
N ALA A 81 -10.30 -1.04 6.82
CA ALA A 81 -11.68 -0.58 6.92
C ALA A 81 -12.40 -0.59 5.57
N VAL A 82 -11.72 -0.21 4.49
CA VAL A 82 -12.27 -0.26 3.12
C VAL A 82 -12.57 -1.69 2.71
N SER A 83 -11.65 -2.62 2.99
CA SER A 83 -11.87 -4.05 2.71
C SER A 83 -13.08 -4.58 3.46
N LEU A 84 -13.24 -4.24 4.74
CA LEU A 84 -14.42 -4.60 5.55
C LEU A 84 -15.72 -4.00 5.00
N ALA A 85 -15.71 -2.71 4.64
CA ALA A 85 -16.89 -2.06 4.08
C ALA A 85 -17.34 -2.70 2.77
N LYS A 86 -16.38 -3.07 1.91
CA LYS A 86 -16.68 -3.81 0.67
C LYS A 86 -17.21 -5.23 0.91
N LEU A 87 -16.90 -5.84 2.05
CA LEU A 87 -17.48 -7.12 2.48
C LEU A 87 -18.86 -6.96 3.13
N GLY A 88 -19.40 -5.74 3.22
CA GLY A 88 -20.68 -5.46 3.88
C GLY A 88 -20.58 -5.31 5.41
N LEU A 89 -19.37 -5.38 5.98
CA LEU A 89 -19.12 -5.23 7.42
C LEU A 89 -18.95 -3.74 7.79
N VAL A 90 -20.01 -2.96 7.56
CA VAL A 90 -20.00 -1.50 7.62
C VAL A 90 -19.71 -0.96 9.03
N GLU A 91 -20.24 -1.60 10.07
CA GLU A 91 -20.02 -1.19 11.46
C GLU A 91 -18.55 -1.34 11.89
N ASP A 92 -17.94 -2.47 11.55
CA ASP A 92 -16.54 -2.72 11.86
C ASP A 92 -15.62 -1.82 11.04
N ALA A 93 -15.95 -1.59 9.77
CA ALA A 93 -15.26 -0.59 8.96
C ALA A 93 -15.27 0.79 9.63
N ASN A 94 -16.42 1.23 10.16
CA ASN A 94 -16.54 2.50 10.86
C ASN A 94 -15.63 2.59 12.09
N LYS A 95 -15.54 1.51 12.88
CA LYS A 95 -14.63 1.42 14.05
C LYS A 95 -13.17 1.61 13.61
N TRP A 96 -12.75 0.94 12.53
CA TRP A 96 -11.38 1.01 12.03
C TRP A 96 -11.03 2.36 11.41
N PHE A 97 -11.97 3.01 10.71
CA PHE A 97 -11.79 4.40 10.26
C PHE A 97 -11.62 5.38 11.43
N ASN A 98 -12.42 5.24 12.50
CA ASN A 98 -12.29 6.09 13.69
C ASN A 98 -10.95 5.85 14.41
N LYS A 99 -10.48 4.60 14.42
CA LYS A 99 -9.17 4.24 14.95
C LYS A 99 -8.05 4.88 14.13
N GLU A 100 -8.09 4.82 12.80
CA GLU A 100 -7.14 5.51 11.92
C GLU A 100 -7.09 7.02 12.23
N ARG A 101 -8.25 7.67 12.34
CA ARG A 101 -8.33 9.11 12.67
C ARG A 101 -7.70 9.45 14.02
N THR A 102 -7.82 8.55 15.00
CA THR A 102 -7.24 8.71 16.33
C THR A 102 -5.73 8.52 16.32
N LEU A 103 -5.25 7.52 15.59
CA LEU A 103 -3.81 7.22 15.48
C LEU A 103 -3.07 8.24 14.60
N TYR A 104 -3.72 8.69 13.53
CA TYR A 104 -3.16 9.56 12.50
C TYR A 104 -4.09 10.73 12.18
N PRO A 105 -4.12 11.79 13.02
CA PRO A 105 -5.00 12.95 12.79
C PRO A 105 -4.78 13.63 11.43
N ALA A 106 -3.56 13.56 10.89
CA ALA A 106 -3.22 14.08 9.57
C ALA A 106 -3.94 13.37 8.41
N SER A 107 -4.38 12.11 8.58
CA SER A 107 -5.14 11.35 7.58
C SER A 107 -6.65 11.56 7.69
N SER A 108 -7.14 12.40 8.62
CA SER A 108 -8.58 12.68 8.84
C SER A 108 -9.34 13.01 7.56
N LYS A 109 -8.85 13.95 6.74
CA LYS A 109 -9.50 14.32 5.46
C LYS A 109 -9.65 13.15 4.50
N PHE A 110 -8.65 12.25 4.46
CA PHE A 110 -8.69 11.06 3.64
C PHE A 110 -9.70 10.04 4.19
N VAL A 111 -9.68 9.82 5.50
CA VAL A 111 -10.64 8.95 6.19
C VAL A 111 -12.06 9.42 5.97
N ASP A 112 -12.34 10.72 6.11
CA ASP A 112 -13.68 11.30 5.91
C ASP A 112 -14.18 11.05 4.48
N ALA A 113 -13.32 11.22 3.48
CA ALA A 113 -13.65 10.92 2.09
C ALA A 113 -13.95 9.43 1.86
N MET A 114 -13.19 8.53 2.50
CA MET A 114 -13.41 7.08 2.40
C MET A 114 -14.69 6.64 3.13
N LYS A 115 -14.97 7.18 4.33
CA LYS A 115 -16.21 6.95 5.07
C LYS A 115 -17.42 7.39 4.25
N ALA A 116 -17.38 8.61 3.69
CA ALA A 116 -18.46 9.12 2.84
C ALA A 116 -18.75 8.20 1.64
N LYS A 117 -17.70 7.60 1.06
CA LYS A 117 -17.82 6.72 -0.11
C LYS A 117 -18.31 5.31 0.22
N TYR A 118 -17.83 4.70 1.31
CA TYR A 118 -18.02 3.26 1.57
C TYR A 118 -18.99 2.95 2.71
N VAL A 119 -19.15 3.86 3.66
CA VAL A 119 -20.01 3.68 4.85
C VAL A 119 -21.32 4.45 4.70
N GLY A 120 -21.33 5.53 3.91
CA GLY A 120 -22.49 6.42 3.76
C GLY A 120 -22.69 7.33 4.97
N SER A 121 -23.63 8.27 4.87
CA SER A 121 -23.91 9.26 5.94
C SER A 121 -24.58 8.67 7.19
N LEU A 122 -25.00 7.40 7.14
CA LEU A 122 -25.89 6.77 8.12
C LEU A 122 -25.17 6.27 9.38
N ALA A 123 -23.88 5.94 9.30
CA ALA A 123 -23.11 5.62 10.49
C ALA A 123 -22.47 6.90 11.03
N ALA A 124 -23.30 7.76 11.63
CA ALA A 124 -22.79 8.85 12.47
C ALA A 124 -21.74 8.29 13.42
N ASP A 125 -20.69 9.06 13.71
CA ASP A 125 -19.60 8.69 14.62
C ASP A 125 -20.21 8.27 15.98
N THR A 126 -20.57 6.99 16.14
CA THR A 126 -20.94 6.41 17.42
C THR A 126 -19.64 6.32 18.19
N VAL A 127 -19.27 7.44 18.80
CA VAL A 127 -18.22 7.58 19.80
C VAL A 127 -18.70 6.83 21.03
N SER A 128 -18.73 5.50 20.97
CA SER A 128 -18.56 4.72 22.18
C SER A 128 -17.06 4.77 22.48
N GLN A 129 -16.72 5.37 23.63
CA GLN A 129 -15.34 5.53 24.08
C GLN A 129 -14.58 4.20 24.01
N PRO A 130 -13.26 4.23 23.75
CA PRO A 130 -12.45 3.01 23.76
C PRO A 130 -12.40 2.44 25.19
N SER A 131 -13.29 1.50 25.49
CA SER A 131 -13.11 0.59 26.62
C SER A 131 -11.78 -0.11 26.45
N SER A 132 -10.95 -0.02 27.49
CA SER A 132 -9.60 -0.55 27.61
C SER A 132 -9.35 -1.81 26.76
N LEU A 133 -8.28 -1.75 25.96
CA LEU A 133 -7.61 -2.86 25.27
C LEU A 133 -7.47 -4.10 26.18
N LYS A 134 -8.50 -4.94 26.20
CA LYS A 134 -8.33 -6.38 26.26
C LYS A 134 -8.66 -6.84 24.87
N THR A 135 -7.61 -7.28 24.19
CA THR A 135 -7.64 -7.94 22.90
C THR A 135 -8.92 -8.75 22.71
N ASP A 136 -9.73 -8.34 21.74
CA ASP A 136 -10.82 -9.14 21.19
C ASP A 136 -10.24 -10.31 20.37
N GLU A 137 -9.41 -11.13 21.02
CA GLU A 137 -8.98 -12.44 20.50
C GLU A 137 -10.20 -13.32 20.19
N LYS A 138 -11.36 -13.06 20.81
CA LYS A 138 -12.60 -13.78 20.52
C LYS A 138 -13.14 -13.57 19.10
N LEU A 139 -13.00 -12.37 18.53
CA LEU A 139 -13.50 -12.06 17.18
C LEU A 139 -12.54 -12.58 16.09
N LEU A 140 -11.24 -12.54 16.38
CA LEU A 140 -10.22 -13.15 15.52
C LEU A 140 -10.25 -14.69 15.61
N ALA A 141 -10.52 -15.25 16.80
CA ALA A 141 -10.66 -16.69 17.02
C ALA A 141 -11.97 -17.25 16.42
N SER A 142 -13.08 -16.51 16.44
CA SER A 142 -14.32 -16.96 15.78
C SER A 142 -14.16 -17.06 14.26
N PHE A 143 -13.25 -16.28 13.67
CA PHE A 143 -12.93 -16.34 12.24
C PHE A 143 -11.84 -17.34 11.88
N MET A 144 -11.06 -17.84 12.85
CA MET A 144 -9.94 -18.77 12.62
C MET A 144 -10.24 -20.22 13.02
N PHE A 145 -11.39 -20.51 13.64
CA PHE A 145 -11.76 -21.88 14.08
C PHE A 145 -13.08 -22.42 13.53
N ASN A 146 -13.75 -21.73 12.59
CA ASN A 146 -14.94 -22.25 11.90
C ASN A 146 -14.60 -22.80 10.50
N ASP A 147 -13.56 -23.63 10.40
CA ASP A 147 -13.36 -24.53 9.26
C ASP A 147 -14.04 -25.88 9.56
N ALA A 148 -15.38 -25.91 9.64
CA ALA A 148 -16.17 -27.14 9.64
C ALA A 148 -17.70 -26.87 9.54
N ASP A 149 -18.16 -26.21 8.47
CA ASP A 149 -19.43 -26.59 7.84
C ASP A 149 -19.51 -26.00 6.43
N ASP A 150 -19.32 -26.86 5.44
CA ASP A 150 -19.27 -26.57 4.00
C ASP A 150 -20.70 -26.63 3.41
N SER A 151 -21.63 -25.91 4.03
CA SER A 151 -23.06 -25.96 3.65
C SER A 151 -23.81 -24.63 3.85
N LEU A 152 -23.19 -23.52 3.46
CA LEU A 152 -23.95 -22.27 3.26
C LEU A 152 -24.28 -22.11 1.78
N GLU A 153 -25.48 -22.58 1.42
CA GLU A 153 -26.13 -22.25 0.17
C GLU A 153 -26.23 -20.72 0.02
N PRO A 154 -25.90 -20.17 -1.16
CA PRO A 154 -26.02 -18.75 -1.40
C PRO A 154 -27.50 -18.35 -1.43
N ILE A 155 -27.91 -17.51 -0.47
CA ILE A 155 -29.17 -16.76 -0.55
C ILE A 155 -29.01 -15.74 -1.70
N LEU A 156 -29.40 -16.16 -2.90
CA LEU A 156 -29.68 -15.26 -4.00
C LEU A 156 -31.07 -14.66 -3.79
N PRO A 157 -31.28 -13.34 -3.98
CA PRO A 157 -32.61 -12.81 -4.16
C PRO A 157 -33.17 -13.32 -5.49
N ASP A 158 -34.25 -14.09 -5.39
CA ASP A 158 -35.10 -14.52 -6.50
C ASP A 158 -35.71 -13.27 -7.18
N VAL A 159 -35.22 -12.97 -8.39
CA VAL A 159 -35.85 -12.03 -9.33
C VAL A 159 -36.30 -12.84 -10.53
N SER A 160 -37.36 -13.60 -10.31
CA SER A 160 -38.21 -14.17 -11.34
C SER A 160 -39.40 -13.24 -11.55
N ASP A 161 -39.30 -12.30 -12.48
CA ASP A 161 -40.45 -11.55 -13.02
C ASP A 161 -40.50 -11.83 -14.53
N GLU A 162 -41.17 -12.93 -14.85
CA GLU A 162 -42.37 -12.96 -15.69
C GLU A 162 -42.45 -11.93 -16.83
N PHE A 163 -41.94 -12.28 -18.02
CA PHE A 163 -42.40 -11.71 -19.29
C PHE A 163 -42.31 -12.77 -20.40
N ALA A 164 -43.37 -13.56 -20.52
CA ALA A 164 -43.69 -14.30 -21.73
C ALA A 164 -45.14 -13.98 -22.13
N ASP A 165 -45.36 -14.02 -23.45
CA ASP A 165 -46.63 -13.95 -24.19
C ASP A 165 -47.18 -12.57 -24.58
N ASP A 166 -46.91 -12.16 -25.84
CA ASP A 166 -47.99 -11.87 -26.80
C ASP A 166 -47.48 -11.79 -28.28
N PRO A 167 -47.55 -12.86 -29.09
CA PRO A 167 -47.43 -12.75 -30.55
C PRO A 167 -48.83 -12.67 -31.19
N ALA A 168 -49.44 -11.49 -31.19
CA ALA A 168 -50.67 -11.24 -31.92
C ALA A 168 -50.41 -11.28 -33.44
N ALA A 169 -50.95 -12.34 -34.05
CA ALA A 169 -51.08 -12.51 -35.48
C ALA A 169 -51.92 -11.37 -36.10
N ILE A 170 -51.40 -10.76 -37.17
CA ILE A 170 -52.18 -9.93 -38.08
C ILE A 170 -52.35 -10.74 -39.37
N GLU A 171 -53.48 -11.44 -39.46
CA GLU A 171 -54.00 -11.97 -40.72
C GLU A 171 -54.58 -10.81 -41.52
N VAL A 172 -53.97 -10.51 -42.67
CA VAL A 172 -54.56 -9.63 -43.67
C VAL A 172 -55.12 -10.51 -44.78
N ASP A 173 -56.44 -10.58 -44.80
CA ASP A 173 -57.28 -11.17 -45.82
C ASP A 173 -57.10 -10.44 -47.16
N VAL A 174 -56.71 -11.17 -48.21
CA VAL A 174 -56.75 -10.69 -49.60
C VAL A 174 -57.37 -11.77 -50.45
N SER A 175 -58.67 -11.65 -50.63
CA SER A 175 -59.47 -12.41 -51.59
C SER A 175 -59.95 -11.47 -52.69
N GLN A 176 -59.76 -11.94 -53.94
CA GLN A 176 -60.55 -11.65 -55.16
C GLN A 176 -60.26 -10.37 -56.01
N ASN A 177 -59.46 -10.60 -57.08
CA ASN A 177 -59.80 -10.46 -58.52
C ASN A 177 -60.28 -9.12 -59.14
N PRO A 178 -60.22 -8.95 -60.48
CA PRO A 178 -59.15 -9.22 -61.46
C PRO A 178 -58.97 -8.07 -62.50
N GLU A 179 -58.07 -8.29 -63.47
CA GLU A 179 -58.03 -7.61 -64.79
C GLU A 179 -57.77 -6.10 -64.84
N MET A 180 -56.49 -5.72 -64.93
CA MET A 180 -56.09 -4.55 -65.71
C MET A 180 -55.08 -4.96 -66.79
N SER A 181 -55.43 -4.60 -68.01
CA SER A 181 -54.79 -5.04 -69.24
C SER A 181 -53.29 -4.68 -69.31
N ALA A 182 -52.49 -5.64 -69.76
CA ALA A 182 -51.02 -5.56 -69.85
C ALA A 182 -50.46 -4.48 -70.81
N LYS A 183 -51.31 -3.65 -71.42
CA LYS A 183 -50.91 -2.57 -72.34
C LYS A 183 -50.78 -1.20 -71.71
N GLU A 184 -51.35 -0.98 -70.52
CA GLU A 184 -51.35 0.35 -69.87
C GLU A 184 -50.20 0.52 -68.84
N VAL A 185 -49.66 -0.58 -68.31
CA VAL A 185 -48.54 -0.56 -67.35
C VAL A 185 -47.19 -0.20 -68.00
N ALA A 186 -47.01 -0.49 -69.30
CA ALA A 186 -45.75 -0.24 -70.01
C ALA A 186 -45.51 1.23 -70.39
N ALA A 187 -46.55 2.09 -70.37
CA ALA A 187 -46.42 3.52 -70.71
C ALA A 187 -46.05 4.39 -69.49
N LEU A 188 -46.32 3.92 -68.26
CA LEU A 188 -46.08 4.66 -67.02
C LEU A 188 -44.70 4.39 -66.38
N GLU A 189 -44.00 3.33 -66.80
CA GLU A 189 -42.63 3.02 -66.33
C GLU A 189 -41.52 3.79 -67.06
N ARG A 190 -41.77 4.32 -68.26
CA ARG A 190 -40.75 5.09 -69.00
C ARG A 190 -40.64 6.56 -68.57
N GLY A 191 -41.66 7.10 -67.89
CA GLY A 191 -41.66 8.48 -67.38
C GLY A 191 -41.03 8.67 -66.00
N LYS A 192 -40.81 7.60 -65.23
CA LYS A 192 -40.28 7.65 -63.85
C LYS A 192 -38.77 7.48 -63.74
N ASN A 193 -38.11 6.97 -64.79
CA ASN A 193 -36.68 6.65 -64.75
C ASN A 193 -35.75 7.84 -65.07
N ALA A 194 -36.24 8.92 -65.68
CA ALA A 194 -35.42 10.10 -65.98
C ALA A 194 -35.31 11.09 -64.79
N LYS A 195 -36.30 11.12 -63.89
CA LYS A 195 -36.28 11.98 -62.69
C LYS A 195 -35.38 11.43 -61.56
N THR A 196 -35.05 10.14 -61.60
CA THR A 196 -34.26 9.47 -60.56
C THR A 196 -32.75 9.66 -60.69
N ASP A 197 -32.23 10.02 -61.87
CA ASP A 197 -30.77 10.10 -62.08
C ASP A 197 -30.18 11.47 -61.69
N GLU A 198 -30.93 12.56 -61.84
CA GLU A 198 -30.54 13.90 -61.32
C GLU A 198 -30.61 13.97 -59.78
N GLU A 199 -31.63 13.37 -59.16
CA GLU A 199 -31.75 13.27 -57.69
C GLU A 199 -30.64 12.38 -57.09
N ARG A 200 -30.27 11.29 -57.77
CA ARG A 200 -29.12 10.45 -57.39
C ARG A 200 -27.79 11.19 -57.54
N ALA A 201 -27.62 12.00 -58.59
CA ALA A 201 -26.41 12.79 -58.81
C ALA A 201 -26.25 13.92 -57.77
N MET A 202 -27.32 14.64 -57.42
CA MET A 202 -27.28 15.61 -56.32
C MET A 202 -26.94 14.95 -54.97
N SER A 203 -27.49 13.76 -54.69
CA SER A 203 -27.13 13.02 -53.46
C SER A 203 -25.68 12.50 -53.46
N ALA A 204 -25.11 12.23 -54.63
CA ALA A 204 -23.71 11.79 -54.77
C ALA A 204 -22.74 12.95 -54.50
N GLU A 205 -23.07 14.16 -54.95
CA GLU A 205 -22.25 15.35 -54.72
C GLU A 205 -22.29 15.80 -53.25
N GLU A 206 -23.44 15.75 -52.60
CA GLU A 206 -23.57 15.98 -51.16
C GLU A 206 -22.80 14.95 -50.33
N ARG A 207 -22.88 13.66 -50.70
CA ARG A 207 -22.07 12.60 -50.07
C ARG A 207 -20.56 12.83 -50.25
N ALA A 208 -20.13 13.35 -51.40
CA ALA A 208 -18.73 13.68 -51.65
C ALA A 208 -18.25 14.87 -50.78
N LYS A 209 -19.09 15.90 -50.60
CA LYS A 209 -18.83 17.04 -49.72
C LYS A 209 -18.76 16.60 -48.25
N ALA A 210 -19.72 15.79 -47.79
CA ALA A 210 -19.74 15.23 -46.44
C ALA A 210 -18.50 14.36 -46.14
N LYS A 211 -18.07 13.52 -47.09
CA LYS A 211 -16.83 12.71 -46.94
C LYS A 211 -15.58 13.57 -46.81
N LYS A 212 -15.43 14.64 -47.62
CA LYS A 212 -14.30 15.58 -47.51
C LYS A 212 -14.29 16.31 -46.17
N GLN A 213 -15.46 16.69 -45.67
CA GLN A 213 -15.59 17.38 -44.39
C GLN A 213 -15.24 16.46 -43.21
N ALA A 214 -15.74 15.22 -43.21
CA ALA A 214 -15.39 14.19 -42.24
C ALA A 214 -13.87 13.86 -42.26
N GLN A 215 -13.23 13.84 -43.43
CA GLN A 215 -11.78 13.64 -43.55
C GLN A 215 -10.99 14.79 -42.90
N LYS A 216 -11.40 16.05 -43.12
CA LYS A 216 -10.76 17.22 -42.51
C LYS A 216 -10.90 17.24 -40.99
N GLU A 217 -12.06 16.84 -40.45
CA GLU A 217 -12.27 16.73 -39.00
C GLU A 217 -11.43 15.61 -38.39
N LYS A 218 -11.36 14.46 -39.04
CA LYS A 218 -10.54 13.33 -38.59
C LYS A 218 -9.04 13.69 -38.56
N GLU A 219 -8.58 14.49 -39.52
CA GLU A 219 -7.21 14.97 -39.56
C GLU A 219 -6.91 16.01 -38.46
N LYS A 220 -7.86 16.92 -38.17
CA LYS A 220 -7.77 17.87 -37.04
C LYS A 220 -7.74 17.15 -35.69
N ALA A 221 -8.62 16.16 -35.49
CA ALA A 221 -8.67 15.35 -34.28
C ALA A 221 -7.36 14.58 -34.07
N LYS A 222 -6.78 13.98 -35.12
CA LYS A 222 -5.46 13.34 -35.06
C LYS A 222 -4.34 14.30 -34.66
N LYS A 223 -4.33 15.53 -35.21
CA LYS A 223 -3.32 16.55 -34.86
C LYS A 223 -3.47 17.02 -33.40
N GLN A 224 -4.69 17.16 -32.89
CA GLN A 224 -4.92 17.48 -31.47
C GLN A 224 -4.48 16.36 -30.54
N ALA A 225 -4.86 15.11 -30.83
CA ALA A 225 -4.45 13.96 -30.04
C ALA A 225 -2.91 13.79 -30.00
N ALA A 226 -2.22 14.05 -31.12
CA ALA A 226 -0.76 14.03 -31.16
C ALA A 226 -0.13 15.12 -30.26
N LYS A 227 -0.67 16.35 -30.27
CA LYS A 227 -0.19 17.45 -29.41
C LYS A 227 -0.40 17.18 -27.93
N GLU A 228 -1.54 16.61 -27.54
CA GLU A 228 -1.80 16.23 -26.14
C GLU A 228 -0.88 15.11 -25.67
N LYS A 229 -0.66 14.10 -26.52
CA LYS A 229 0.26 13.00 -26.20
C LYS A 229 1.70 13.49 -26.02
N GLU A 230 2.13 14.48 -26.80
CA GLU A 230 3.44 15.11 -26.63
C GLU A 230 3.54 15.94 -25.34
N LYS A 231 2.50 16.71 -25.00
CA LYS A 231 2.43 17.45 -23.74
C LYS A 231 2.49 16.53 -22.52
N ALA A 232 1.70 15.44 -22.54
CA ALA A 232 1.70 14.44 -21.47
C ALA A 232 3.08 13.78 -21.30
N LYS A 233 3.77 13.46 -22.40
CA LYS A 233 5.15 12.92 -22.35
C LYS A 233 6.15 13.90 -21.73
N LYS A 234 6.08 15.19 -22.12
CA LYS A 234 6.96 16.24 -21.55
C LYS A 234 6.70 16.43 -20.05
N GLN A 235 5.44 16.38 -19.63
CA GLN A 235 5.08 16.50 -18.22
C GLN A 235 5.56 15.31 -17.39
N ALA A 236 5.34 14.08 -17.88
CA ALA A 236 5.85 12.88 -17.22
C ALA A 236 7.39 12.85 -17.11
N GLN A 237 8.11 13.37 -18.12
CA GLN A 237 9.57 13.50 -18.04
C GLN A 237 10.00 14.51 -16.97
N LYS A 238 9.33 15.66 -16.87
CA LYS A 238 9.63 16.67 -15.84
C LYS A 238 9.40 16.13 -14.42
N GLU A 239 8.30 15.43 -14.20
CA GLU A 239 7.99 14.81 -12.90
C GLU A 239 9.00 13.72 -12.53
N LYS A 240 9.40 12.87 -13.50
CA LYS A 240 10.44 11.86 -13.27
C LYS A 240 11.80 12.47 -12.93
N GLU A 241 12.17 13.58 -13.57
CA GLU A 241 13.41 14.29 -13.26
C GLU A 241 13.36 14.97 -11.89
N ALA A 242 12.23 15.57 -11.52
CA ALA A 242 12.01 16.17 -10.21
C ALA A 242 12.11 15.13 -9.08
N ALA A 243 11.43 13.98 -9.24
CA ALA A 243 11.52 12.86 -8.30
C ALA A 243 12.96 12.34 -8.15
N ARG A 244 13.72 12.25 -9.25
CA ARG A 244 15.13 11.82 -9.21
C ARG A 244 16.01 12.82 -8.46
N LYS A 245 15.82 14.13 -8.66
CA LYS A 245 16.56 15.17 -7.93
C LYS A 245 16.23 15.15 -6.44
N GLN A 246 14.97 14.92 -6.07
CA GLN A 246 14.55 14.83 -4.68
C GLN A 246 15.16 13.60 -3.98
N ALA A 247 15.10 12.43 -4.61
CA ALA A 247 15.72 11.21 -4.09
C ALA A 247 17.25 11.35 -3.90
N GLN A 248 17.94 12.08 -4.81
CA GLN A 248 19.36 12.36 -4.65
C GLN A 248 19.65 13.27 -3.44
N LYS A 249 18.84 14.31 -3.22
CA LYS A 249 18.99 15.21 -2.06
C LYS A 249 18.80 14.46 -0.74
N GLU A 250 17.78 13.61 -0.65
CA GLU A 250 17.51 12.80 0.54
C GLU A 250 18.65 11.80 0.82
N LYS A 251 19.17 11.14 -0.23
CA LYS A 251 20.31 10.23 -0.10
C LYS A 251 21.58 10.95 0.38
N GLU A 252 21.81 12.18 -0.09
CA GLU A 252 22.95 12.99 0.36
C GLU A 252 22.77 13.45 1.82
N ALA A 253 21.56 13.86 2.22
CA ALA A 253 21.25 14.24 3.59
C ALA A 253 21.44 13.07 4.57
N ALA A 254 20.95 11.89 4.22
CA ALA A 254 21.14 10.68 5.01
C ALA A 254 22.63 10.32 5.15
N ARG A 255 23.42 10.48 4.08
CA ARG A 255 24.88 10.24 4.13
C ARG A 255 25.60 11.24 5.05
N LYS A 256 25.20 12.52 5.04
CA LYS A 256 25.76 13.54 5.95
C LYS A 256 25.40 13.26 7.40
N GLN A 257 24.16 12.87 7.69
CA GLN A 257 23.75 12.49 9.04
C GLN A 257 24.53 11.27 9.56
N ALA A 258 24.64 10.21 8.77
CA ALA A 258 25.40 9.02 9.16
C ALA A 258 26.90 9.32 9.38
N ALA A 259 27.47 10.25 8.62
CA ALA A 259 28.86 10.69 8.83
C ALA A 259 29.02 11.50 10.12
N ALA A 260 28.09 12.40 10.42
CA ALA A 260 28.08 13.20 11.65
C ALA A 260 27.93 12.32 12.91
N GLU A 261 27.04 11.33 12.88
CA GLU A 261 26.84 10.40 13.99
C GLU A 261 28.09 9.54 14.25
N LYS A 262 28.75 9.06 13.19
CA LYS A 262 30.03 8.34 13.31
C LYS A 262 31.14 9.23 13.87
N ALA A 263 31.18 10.52 13.51
CA ALA A 263 32.14 11.46 14.06
C ALA A 263 31.89 11.70 15.56
N ALA A 264 30.63 11.92 15.95
CA ALA A 264 30.24 12.12 17.35
C ALA A 264 30.55 10.88 18.22
N ALA A 265 30.31 9.67 17.72
CA ALA A 265 30.67 8.44 18.43
C ALA A 265 32.19 8.28 18.62
N LYS A 266 32.99 8.63 17.61
CA LYS A 266 34.46 8.64 17.73
C LYS A 266 34.95 9.67 18.73
N GLU A 267 34.36 10.86 18.75
CA GLU A 267 34.73 11.90 19.70
C GLU A 267 34.38 11.49 21.14
N LYS A 268 33.18 10.93 21.36
CA LYS A 268 32.76 10.45 22.67
C LYS A 268 33.70 9.36 23.21
N THR A 269 34.04 8.38 22.38
CA THR A 269 34.97 7.32 22.78
C THR A 269 36.40 7.82 23.01
N ALA A 270 36.82 8.89 22.32
CA ALA A 270 38.12 9.53 22.58
C ALA A 270 38.13 10.23 23.94
N ARG A 271 37.08 11.00 24.25
CA ARG A 271 36.93 11.68 25.56
C ARG A 271 36.86 10.69 26.72
N GLU A 272 36.10 9.61 26.59
CA GLU A 272 36.03 8.56 27.62
C GLU A 272 37.41 7.90 27.87
N LYS A 273 38.21 7.67 26.81
CA LYS A 273 39.57 7.14 26.96
C LYS A 273 40.52 8.14 27.63
N GLU A 274 40.36 9.42 27.35
CA GLU A 274 41.17 10.47 27.96
C GLU A 274 40.85 10.63 29.44
N GLU A 275 39.57 10.67 29.81
CA GLU A 275 39.14 10.69 31.22
C GLU A 275 39.62 9.45 31.99
N ALA A 276 39.55 8.27 31.39
CA ALA A 276 40.06 7.05 32.01
C ALA A 276 41.57 7.12 32.24
N ARG A 277 42.33 7.70 31.29
CA ARG A 277 43.78 7.91 31.45
C ARG A 277 44.10 8.94 32.53
N ALA A 278 43.34 10.03 32.60
CA ALA A 278 43.50 11.05 33.63
C ALA A 278 43.26 10.48 35.03
N LYS A 279 42.17 9.73 35.22
CA LYS A 279 41.86 9.04 36.49
C LYS A 279 42.95 8.06 36.90
N ALA A 280 43.45 7.25 35.94
CA ALA A 280 44.54 6.32 36.21
C ALA A 280 45.86 7.02 36.57
N ALA A 281 46.13 8.20 35.98
CA ALA A 281 47.30 9.00 36.31
C ALA A 281 47.20 9.60 37.72
N GLU A 282 46.03 10.13 38.09
CA GLU A 282 45.76 10.67 39.42
C GLU A 282 45.88 9.58 40.50
N GLU A 283 45.34 8.39 40.26
CA GLU A 283 45.45 7.27 41.19
C GLU A 283 46.92 6.83 41.40
N ARG A 284 47.71 6.77 40.32
CA ARG A 284 49.15 6.48 40.41
C ARG A 284 49.90 7.55 41.19
N GLN A 285 49.51 8.82 41.07
CA GLN A 285 50.12 9.90 41.84
C GLN A 285 49.80 9.74 43.33
N ARG A 286 48.55 9.48 43.69
CA ARG A 286 48.16 9.21 45.09
C ARG A 286 48.91 8.02 45.69
N GLN A 287 49.10 6.93 44.92
CA GLN A 287 49.88 5.78 45.37
C GLN A 287 51.36 6.14 45.61
N ARG A 288 51.96 7.00 44.78
CA ARG A 288 53.34 7.46 44.96
C ARG A 288 53.48 8.35 46.20
N GLU A 289 52.53 9.26 46.43
CA GLU A 289 52.52 10.13 47.60
C GLU A 289 52.31 9.33 48.90
N ALA A 290 51.40 8.36 48.89
CA ALA A 290 51.19 7.44 50.02
C ALA A 290 52.46 6.63 50.33
N ALA A 291 53.12 6.07 49.32
CA ALA A 291 54.36 5.33 49.50
C ALA A 291 55.52 6.23 49.99
N ALA A 292 55.55 7.51 49.61
CA ALA A 292 56.54 8.46 50.11
C ALA A 292 56.32 8.76 51.61
N LEU A 293 55.07 9.02 52.01
CA LEU A 293 54.69 9.24 53.41
C LEU A 293 55.01 8.03 54.29
N GLU A 294 54.78 6.82 53.81
CA GLU A 294 55.11 5.59 54.54
C GLU A 294 56.62 5.47 54.77
N ARG A 295 57.45 5.75 53.75
CA ARG A 295 58.91 5.78 53.89
C ARG A 295 59.40 6.84 54.87
N GLU A 296 58.74 7.99 54.93
CA GLU A 296 59.07 9.03 55.93
C GLU A 296 58.75 8.59 57.35
N ARG A 297 57.59 7.96 57.57
CA ARG A 297 57.22 7.37 58.86
C ARG A 297 58.24 6.32 59.30
N GLU A 298 58.61 5.41 58.41
CA GLU A 298 59.60 4.37 58.71
C GLU A 298 60.98 4.98 59.07
N ARG A 299 61.41 6.04 58.36
CA ARG A 299 62.64 6.78 58.70
C ARG A 299 62.55 7.43 60.06
N ALA A 300 61.42 8.05 60.40
CA ALA A 300 61.20 8.69 61.70
C ALA A 300 61.23 7.66 62.84
N GLU A 301 60.59 6.52 62.67
CA GLU A 301 60.61 5.41 63.64
C GLU A 301 62.03 4.87 63.85
N ARG A 302 62.78 4.62 62.76
CA ARG A 302 64.18 4.19 62.85
C ARG A 302 65.06 5.22 63.56
N ALA A 303 64.84 6.51 63.32
CA ALA A 303 65.58 7.57 64.01
C ALA A 303 65.23 7.65 65.51
N ALA A 304 63.96 7.45 65.86
CA ALA A 304 63.53 7.40 67.26
C ALA A 304 64.09 6.18 68.00
N ALA A 305 64.14 5.01 67.35
CA ALA A 305 64.74 3.81 67.92
C ALA A 305 66.24 4.00 68.22
N LYS A 306 66.98 4.67 67.34
CA LYS A 306 68.41 4.98 67.57
C LYS A 306 68.68 5.91 68.75
N LYS A 307 67.71 6.74 69.17
CA LYS A 307 67.86 7.63 70.34
C LYS A 307 67.62 6.94 71.68
N LYS A 308 67.05 5.73 71.68
CA LYS A 308 66.71 4.97 72.90
C LYS A 308 67.80 3.97 73.31
N ASN A 309 68.76 3.68 72.42
CA ASN A 309 69.95 2.89 72.68
C ASN A 309 71.14 3.81 72.91
#